data_AF-A0A1B6NS88-F1
#
_entry.id   AF-A0A1B6NS88-F1
#
_cell.length_a   1.000
_cell.length_b   1.000
_cell.length_c   1.000
_cell.angle_alpha   90.00
_cell.angle_beta   90.00
_cell.angle_gamma   90.00
#
_symmetry.space_group_name_H-M   'P 1'
#
loop_
_entity.id
_entity.type
_entity.pdbx_description
1 polymer ?
#
loop_
_entity_poly.entity_id
_entity_poly.type
_entity_poly.pdbx_seq_one_letter_code
_entity_poly.pdbx_strand_id
1 'polypeptide(L)'
;SNQITNVASGVGNDFNAANIGDVNRASAAAKTEVAAGTNVAGVEKSTGQNDQDVYTVNVDGVTASAGSSAVTVTAGDKDELTNITDYAVDLSADSKASFGKR
;
A
#
# COMPACT_ATOMS: atom_id res chain seq x y z
N SER A 1 -19.49 40.43 -6.38
CA SER A 1 -18.87 39.40 -7.23
C SER A 1 -19.48 39.53 -8.62
N ASN A 2 -18.65 39.53 -9.67
CA ASN A 2 -19.13 39.56 -11.05
C ASN A 2 -19.01 38.14 -11.62
N GLN A 3 -20.15 37.51 -11.93
CA GLN A 3 -20.17 36.17 -12.53
C GLN A 3 -20.19 36.28 -14.06
N ILE A 4 -19.40 35.45 -14.73
CA ILE A 4 -19.50 35.26 -16.18
C ILE A 4 -20.33 34.00 -16.40
N THR A 5 -21.49 34.15 -17.04
CA THR A 5 -22.47 33.08 -17.25
C THR A 5 -22.56 32.70 -18.73
N ASN A 6 -23.22 31.57 -19.04
CA ASN A 6 -23.38 31.05 -20.40
C ASN A 6 -22.07 30.76 -21.15
N VAL A 7 -21.03 30.37 -20.41
CA VAL A 7 -19.73 29.99 -20.98
C VAL A 7 -19.80 28.54 -21.46
N ALA A 8 -19.61 28.33 -22.75
CA ALA A 8 -19.47 26.99 -23.34
C ALA A 8 -18.20 26.29 -22.82
N SER A 9 -18.08 24.97 -23.03
CA SER A 9 -16.87 24.21 -22.65
C SER A 9 -15.65 24.69 -23.44
N GLY A 10 -14.52 24.86 -22.76
CA GLY A 10 -13.26 25.28 -23.38
C GLY A 10 -12.55 24.11 -24.05
N VAL A 11 -12.69 23.97 -25.38
CA VAL A 11 -12.06 22.88 -26.17
C VAL A 11 -11.08 23.42 -27.22
N GLY A 12 -10.08 22.63 -27.63
CA GLY A 12 -9.27 22.86 -28.83
C GLY A 12 -7.93 23.62 -28.67
N ASN A 13 -7.72 24.36 -27.58
CA ASN A 13 -6.43 24.97 -27.21
C ASN A 13 -6.43 25.45 -25.75
N ASP A 14 -5.26 25.84 -25.23
CA ASP A 14 -5.05 26.23 -23.83
C ASP A 14 -5.42 27.69 -23.50
N PHE A 15 -5.90 28.47 -24.48
CA PHE A 15 -6.30 29.87 -24.29
C PHE A 15 -7.80 30.04 -24.05
N ASN A 16 -8.58 28.98 -24.27
CA ASN A 16 -10.03 28.99 -24.05
C ASN A 16 -10.37 28.91 -22.56
N ALA A 17 -11.37 29.68 -22.13
CA ALA A 17 -11.84 29.62 -20.75
C ALA A 17 -12.56 28.30 -20.46
N ALA A 18 -12.19 27.64 -19.36
CA ALA A 18 -12.92 26.50 -18.82
C ALA A 18 -14.18 26.97 -18.09
N ASN A 19 -15.30 26.27 -18.28
CA ASN A 19 -16.48 26.47 -17.44
C ASN A 19 -16.44 25.54 -16.20
N ILE A 20 -17.35 25.74 -15.24
CA ILE A 20 -17.37 24.93 -14.00
C ILE A 20 -17.57 23.43 -14.27
N GLY A 21 -18.25 23.08 -15.37
CA GLY A 21 -18.40 21.70 -15.81
C GLY A 21 -17.07 21.07 -16.23
N ASP A 22 -16.20 21.82 -16.91
CA ASP A 22 -14.84 21.39 -17.27
C ASP A 22 -14.00 21.13 -16.02
N VAL A 23 -14.03 22.07 -15.07
CA VAL A 23 -13.31 21.96 -13.80
C VAL A 23 -13.78 20.74 -12.99
N ASN A 24 -15.09 20.53 -12.87
CA ASN A 24 -15.64 19.38 -12.14
C ASN A 24 -15.27 18.04 -12.80
N ARG A 25 -15.29 17.96 -14.13
CA ARG A 25 -14.86 16.76 -14.87
C ARG A 25 -13.37 16.50 -14.67
N ALA A 26 -12.53 17.52 -14.83
CA ALA A 26 -11.10 17.41 -14.62
C ALA A 26 -10.78 17.00 -13.17
N SER A 27 -11.46 17.61 -12.18
CA SER A 27 -11.32 17.26 -10.76
C SER A 27 -11.74 15.82 -10.48
N ALA A 28 -12.83 15.33 -11.07
CA ALA A 28 -13.25 13.94 -10.93
C ALA A 28 -12.25 12.97 -11.56
N ALA A 29 -11.72 13.29 -12.75
CA ALA A 29 -10.73 12.48 -13.45
C ALA A 29 -9.35 12.48 -12.77
N ALA A 30 -9.03 13.53 -12.02
CA ALA A 30 -7.77 13.65 -11.29
C ALA A 30 -7.72 12.81 -10.00
N LYS A 31 -8.83 12.22 -9.55
CA LYS A 31 -8.86 11.41 -8.34
C LYS A 31 -8.06 10.12 -8.56
N THR A 32 -7.19 9.80 -7.61
CA THR A 32 -6.44 8.54 -7.59
C THR A 32 -7.27 7.45 -6.90
N GLU A 33 -7.16 6.23 -7.41
CA GLU A 33 -7.74 5.04 -6.82
C GLU A 33 -6.63 4.19 -6.20
N VAL A 34 -6.85 3.70 -4.98
CA VAL A 34 -5.96 2.76 -4.30
C VAL A 34 -6.76 1.48 -4.01
N ALA A 35 -6.47 0.43 -4.76
CA ALA A 35 -7.13 -0.87 -4.61
C ALA A 35 -6.27 -1.84 -3.79
N ALA A 36 -6.91 -2.71 -3.02
CA ALA A 36 -6.22 -3.77 -2.28
C ALA A 36 -5.68 -4.84 -3.24
N GLY A 37 -4.41 -5.20 -3.09
CA GLY A 37 -3.82 -6.40 -3.70
C GLY A 37 -4.06 -7.64 -2.85
N THR A 38 -3.60 -8.81 -3.30
CA THR A 38 -3.82 -10.10 -2.59
C THR A 38 -3.16 -10.21 -1.22
N ASN A 39 -2.13 -9.41 -0.94
CA ASN A 39 -1.40 -9.41 0.34
C ASN A 39 -1.83 -8.25 1.26
N VAL A 40 -2.89 -7.54 0.86
CA VAL A 40 -3.43 -6.39 1.58
C VAL A 40 -4.76 -6.82 2.19
N ALA A 41 -4.82 -6.85 3.53
CA ALA A 41 -6.02 -7.13 4.31
C ALA A 41 -7.18 -6.19 3.94
N GLY A 42 -6.85 -4.95 3.59
CA GLY A 42 -7.80 -3.97 3.08
C GLY A 42 -7.19 -2.58 2.87
N VAL A 43 -7.92 -1.73 2.16
CA VAL A 43 -7.59 -0.29 2.04
C VAL A 43 -8.74 0.49 2.64
N GLU A 44 -8.45 1.26 3.68
CA GLU A 44 -9.43 2.08 4.37
C GLU A 44 -9.28 3.54 3.95
N LYS A 45 -10.38 4.15 3.51
CA LYS A 45 -10.42 5.58 3.15
C LYS A 45 -10.95 6.40 4.32
N SER A 46 -10.28 7.51 4.59
CA SER A 46 -10.71 8.54 5.53
C SER A 46 -10.54 9.94 4.92
N THR A 47 -11.15 10.94 5.55
CA THR A 47 -10.95 12.35 5.21
C THR A 47 -9.87 12.94 6.13
N GLY A 48 -8.84 13.53 5.53
CA GLY A 48 -7.75 14.20 6.23
C GLY A 48 -8.13 15.60 6.73
N GLN A 49 -7.20 16.25 7.44
CA GLN A 49 -7.44 17.58 8.05
C GLN A 49 -7.64 18.71 7.01
N ASN A 50 -7.26 18.50 5.75
CA ASN A 50 -7.40 19.46 4.66
C ASN A 50 -8.45 19.00 3.63
N ASP A 51 -9.46 18.23 4.07
CA ASP A 51 -10.53 17.65 3.24
C ASP A 51 -10.06 16.75 2.08
N GLN A 52 -8.81 16.29 2.13
CA GLN A 52 -8.25 15.35 1.17
C GLN A 52 -8.58 13.90 1.54
N ASP A 53 -8.67 13.04 0.54
CA ASP A 53 -8.75 11.60 0.75
C ASP A 53 -7.41 11.07 1.30
N VAL A 54 -7.45 10.31 2.39
CA VAL A 54 -6.31 9.57 2.96
C VAL A 54 -6.62 8.08 2.91
N TYR A 55 -5.75 7.30 2.27
CA TYR A 55 -5.87 5.85 2.16
C TYR A 55 -4.86 5.18 3.09
N THR A 56 -5.36 4.45 4.08
CA THR A 56 -4.57 3.57 4.93
C THR A 56 -4.57 2.17 4.32
N VAL A 57 -3.39 1.69 3.91
CA VAL A 57 -3.22 0.34 3.37
C VAL A 57 -2.90 -0.61 4.52
N ASN A 58 -3.84 -1.48 4.86
CA ASN A 58 -3.66 -2.50 5.89
C ASN A 58 -3.09 -3.75 5.22
N VAL A 59 -1.83 -4.05 5.48
CA VAL A 59 -1.16 -5.25 4.94
C VAL A 59 -1.41 -6.46 5.83
N ASP A 60 -1.55 -7.63 5.22
CA ASP A 60 -1.54 -8.88 5.99
C ASP A 60 -0.14 -9.10 6.58
N GLY A 61 -0.05 -9.14 7.91
CA GLY A 61 1.20 -9.46 8.58
C GLY A 61 1.57 -10.92 8.38
N VAL A 62 2.87 -11.20 8.17
CA VAL A 62 3.41 -12.56 8.12
C VAL A 62 4.44 -12.72 9.22
N THR A 63 4.44 -13.87 9.90
CA THR A 63 5.46 -14.23 10.89
C THR A 63 5.95 -15.66 10.65
N ALA A 64 7.22 -15.90 10.98
CA ALA A 64 7.80 -17.24 11.05
C ALA A 64 8.22 -17.50 12.50
N SER A 65 7.85 -18.66 13.04
CA SER A 65 8.22 -19.06 14.40
C SER A 65 8.49 -20.56 14.46
N ALA A 66 9.35 -20.96 15.40
CA ALA A 66 9.60 -22.37 15.65
C ALA A 66 8.35 -23.01 16.29
N GLY A 67 7.75 -23.96 15.60
CA GLY A 67 6.59 -24.71 16.12
C GLY A 67 6.96 -25.74 17.20
N SER A 68 8.25 -25.99 17.44
CA SER A 68 8.76 -26.85 18.50
C SER A 68 10.24 -26.54 18.79
N SER A 69 10.81 -27.14 19.84
CA SER A 69 12.26 -27.06 20.12
C SER A 69 13.14 -27.80 19.10
N ALA A 70 12.55 -28.53 18.15
CA ALA A 70 13.30 -29.23 17.11
C ALA A 70 13.79 -28.31 15.98
N VAL A 71 13.20 -27.11 15.87
CA VAL A 71 13.49 -26.14 14.81
C VAL A 71 13.89 -24.82 15.46
N THR A 72 14.83 -24.11 14.86
CA THR A 72 15.17 -22.73 15.18
C THR A 72 14.73 -21.84 14.02
N VAL A 73 14.18 -20.67 14.35
CA VAL A 73 13.85 -19.62 13.39
C VAL A 73 14.57 -18.37 13.85
N THR A 74 15.43 -17.83 13.00
CA THR A 74 16.23 -16.64 13.30
C THR A 74 15.91 -15.56 12.28
N ALA A 75 15.42 -14.42 12.75
CA ALA A 75 15.21 -13.25 11.91
C ALA A 75 16.57 -12.63 11.55
N GLY A 76 16.76 -12.33 10.27
CA GLY A 76 17.83 -11.44 9.82
C GLY A 76 17.48 -9.97 10.02
N ASP A 77 18.38 -9.09 9.59
CA ASP A 77 18.10 -7.66 9.52
C ASP A 77 17.06 -7.37 8.43
N LYS A 78 16.30 -6.29 8.63
CA LYS A 78 15.36 -5.81 7.62
C LYS A 78 16.13 -5.13 6.49
N ASP A 79 15.84 -5.52 5.25
CA ASP A 79 16.29 -4.80 4.06
C ASP A 79 15.36 -3.60 3.83
N GLU A 80 15.90 -2.38 3.99
CA GLU A 80 15.11 -1.13 3.88
C GLU A 80 14.72 -0.78 2.43
N LEU A 81 15.34 -1.38 1.42
CA LEU A 81 15.04 -1.11 0.01
C LEU A 81 13.89 -1.98 -0.50
N THR A 82 13.91 -3.26 -0.13
CA THR A 82 12.92 -4.27 -0.53
C THR A 82 11.85 -4.47 0.54
N ASN A 83 12.03 -3.91 1.73
CA ASN A 83 11.16 -4.05 2.90
C ASN A 83 11.04 -5.51 3.39
N ILE A 84 11.97 -6.41 3.01
CA ILE A 84 11.97 -7.84 3.34
C ILE A 84 12.79 -8.10 4.61
N THR A 85 12.31 -9.01 5.45
CA THR A 85 13.10 -9.64 6.53
C THR A 85 13.20 -11.12 6.23
N ASP A 86 14.41 -11.62 5.99
CA ASP A 86 14.64 -13.05 5.81
C ASP A 86 14.60 -13.78 7.16
N TYR A 87 14.04 -14.98 7.16
CA TYR A 87 13.98 -15.83 8.35
C TYR A 87 14.68 -17.15 8.05
N ALA A 88 15.88 -17.31 8.61
CA ALA A 88 16.62 -18.56 8.52
C ALA A 88 15.92 -19.62 9.38
N VAL A 89 15.42 -20.67 8.73
CA VAL A 89 14.79 -21.83 9.37
C VAL A 89 15.73 -23.02 9.29
N ASP A 90 16.06 -23.59 10.45
CA ASP A 90 17.01 -24.71 10.55
C ASP A 90 16.62 -25.67 11.68
N LEU A 91 17.15 -26.89 11.66
CA LEU A 91 17.04 -27.81 12.78
C LEU A 91 17.86 -27.33 13.97
N SER A 92 17.31 -27.53 15.18
CA SER A 92 18.02 -27.26 16.42
C SER A 92 19.26 -28.14 16.58
N ALA A 93 20.20 -27.70 17.41
CA ALA A 93 21.42 -28.44 17.70
C ALA A 93 21.12 -29.86 18.23
N ASP A 94 20.13 -30.00 19.12
CA ASP A 94 19.69 -31.29 19.67
C ASP A 94 19.14 -32.22 18.58
N SER A 95 18.33 -31.68 17.67
CA SER A 95 17.78 -32.44 16.54
C SER A 95 18.91 -32.93 15.63
N LYS A 96 19.87 -32.05 15.31
CA LYS A 96 21.06 -32.42 14.52
C LYS A 96 21.88 -33.52 15.22
N ALA A 97 22.08 -33.42 16.53
CA ALA A 97 22.81 -34.41 17.32
C ALA A 97 22.11 -35.78 17.37
N SER A 98 20.78 -35.81 17.27
CA SER A 98 20.02 -37.08 17.28
C SER A 98 20.32 -37.99 16.08
N PHE A 99 20.74 -37.43 14.95
CA PHE A 99 21.11 -38.19 13.75
C PHE A 99 22.52 -38.79 13.82
N GLY A 100 23.42 -38.20 14.61
CA GLY A 100 24.82 -38.65 14.75
C GLY A 100 25.03 -39.80 15.75
N LYS A 101 23.95 -40.39 16.29
CA LYS A 101 23.99 -41.48 17.28
C LYS A 101 23.71 -42.86 16.69
N ARG A 102 23.87 -43.06 15.38
CA ARG A 102 23.78 -44.38 14.74
C ARG A 102 25.15 -45.01 14.54
#